data_AF-A0A098EBX8-F1
#
_entry.id   AF-A0A098EBX8-F1
#
_cell.length_a   1.000
_cell.length_b   1.000
_cell.length_c   1.000
_cell.angle_alpha   90.00
_cell.angle_beta   90.00
_cell.angle_gamma   90.00
#
_symmetry.space_group_name_H-M   'P 1'
#
loop_
_entity.id
_entity.type
_entity.pdbx_description
1 polymer ?
#
loop_
_entity_poly.entity_id
_entity_poly.type
_entity_poly.pdbx_seq_one_letter_code
_entity_poly.pdbx_strand_id
1 'polypeptide(L)'
;MPINPFKDSNLIELEKKVIAKLQAKEYKDLKDIEKLCTEGILTAESANEKADVNFFKGVLNYCAHGKKDEYLFCWDDVPENNKVFINFLKDELKIDWVEMYLFCWDDVPENSTDFINFLKDELKINWINDSSALFKDSKDNNTVIKKTDNNETITVTNGNNSLLLRSNKAKKNVRLEITGGKIYEYILKEERSKLKIYKNAVISKDNNNRTINIINDSHSLVFKLNKTKKTVTLKTDDDKSYGFILKEENNRLNIYKEKKDAIEFIKEAIKTEENFLFAHYVLGFIYNELNDYNAAKEEFEKCIEIDKNFADAYFDMGVALKNIGNLTGAIENFKKSLEFYEKTNYNKAIEANWWIQNIRSLKDKETGRSAEENVIEIIVEDLRDRKERLFRYINEKEGKFKNLFLQKRQ
;
A
#
# COMPACT_ATOMS: atom_id res chain seq x y z
N MET A 1 -3.59 33.23 -13.35
CA MET A 1 -3.77 33.65 -11.94
C MET A 1 -3.33 32.49 -11.06
N PRO A 2 -2.23 32.59 -10.28
CA PRO A 2 -1.99 31.60 -9.25
C PRO A 2 -2.69 32.09 -7.99
N ILE A 3 -3.86 31.52 -7.73
CA ILE A 3 -4.45 31.51 -6.39
C ILE A 3 -4.21 30.09 -5.90
N ASN A 4 -3.26 29.91 -4.98
CA ASN A 4 -3.51 28.99 -3.88
C ASN A 4 -2.90 29.53 -2.57
N PRO A 5 -3.51 30.55 -1.94
CA PRO A 5 -3.01 31.17 -0.73
C PRO A 5 -3.48 30.50 0.57
N PHE A 6 -4.23 29.40 0.54
CA PHE A 6 -4.70 28.76 1.77
C PHE A 6 -4.86 27.24 1.55
N LYS A 7 -3.78 26.48 1.77
CA LYS A 7 -3.94 25.18 2.45
C LYS A 7 -4.46 25.54 3.85
N ASP A 8 -5.64 25.03 4.20
CA ASP A 8 -6.39 25.35 5.42
C ASP A 8 -5.48 25.49 6.66
N SER A 9 -5.79 26.43 7.55
CA SER A 9 -5.01 26.64 8.79
C SER A 9 -4.86 25.36 9.63
N ASN A 10 -5.79 24.42 9.48
CA ASN A 10 -5.77 23.10 10.13
C ASN A 10 -4.76 22.13 9.48
N LEU A 11 -4.56 22.24 8.17
CA LEU A 11 -3.68 21.41 7.34
C LEU A 11 -2.21 21.71 7.67
N ILE A 12 -1.91 23.00 7.79
CA ILE A 12 -0.62 23.50 8.28
C ILE A 12 -0.37 23.02 9.73
N GLU A 13 -1.40 22.94 10.57
CA GLU A 13 -1.25 22.52 11.97
C GLU A 13 -0.99 21.01 12.12
N LEU A 14 -1.64 20.20 11.27
CA LEU A 14 -1.42 18.77 11.16
C LEU A 14 0.01 18.46 10.71
N GLU A 15 0.43 19.04 9.58
CA GLU A 15 1.76 18.85 9.00
C GLU A 15 2.84 19.23 10.01
N LYS A 16 2.66 20.37 10.71
CA LYS A 16 3.54 20.82 11.80
C LYS A 16 3.64 19.83 12.97
N LYS A 17 2.57 19.11 13.33
CA LYS A 17 2.60 18.15 14.45
C LYS A 17 3.43 16.91 14.14
N VAL A 18 3.27 16.32 12.96
CA VAL A 18 4.05 15.14 12.54
C VAL A 18 5.53 15.52 12.42
N ILE A 19 5.80 16.67 11.84
CA ILE A 19 7.14 17.24 11.70
C ILE A 19 7.77 17.53 13.06
N ALA A 20 7.05 18.13 14.00
CA ALA A 20 7.54 18.38 15.36
C ALA A 20 8.02 17.10 16.05
N LYS A 21 7.31 15.98 15.83
CA LYS A 21 7.69 14.68 16.40
C LYS A 21 8.85 14.01 15.69
N LEU A 22 8.93 14.12 14.36
CA LEU A 22 10.13 13.74 13.61
C LEU A 22 11.33 14.53 14.16
N GLN A 23 11.21 15.84 14.30
CA GLN A 23 12.31 16.70 14.76
C GLN A 23 12.74 16.46 16.20
N ALA A 24 11.80 16.12 17.09
CA ALA A 24 12.13 15.74 18.45
C ALA A 24 12.92 14.42 18.54
N LYS A 25 13.24 13.78 17.40
CA LYS A 25 13.86 12.46 17.31
C LYS A 25 13.10 11.44 18.17
N GLU A 26 11.78 11.55 18.18
CA GLU A 26 10.89 10.56 18.80
C GLU A 26 10.77 9.29 17.95
N TYR A 27 11.78 9.01 17.13
CA TYR A 27 11.88 7.84 16.30
C TYR A 27 13.31 7.30 16.29
N LYS A 28 13.43 5.98 16.29
CA LYS A 28 14.68 5.23 16.39
C LYS A 28 14.92 4.35 15.16
N ASP A 29 13.87 4.04 14.43
CA ASP A 29 13.88 3.23 13.22
C ASP A 29 12.62 3.49 12.37
N LEU A 30 12.48 2.77 11.26
CA LEU A 30 11.33 2.86 10.35
C LEU A 30 9.98 2.54 11.02
N LYS A 31 9.93 1.78 12.15
CA LYS A 31 8.68 1.54 12.91
C LYS A 31 8.20 2.78 13.62
N ASP A 32 9.13 3.60 14.10
CA ASP A 32 8.74 4.82 14.77
C ASP A 32 8.25 5.85 13.75
N ILE A 33 8.79 5.86 12.52
CA ILE A 33 8.25 6.64 11.39
C ILE A 33 6.82 6.17 11.05
N GLU A 34 6.57 4.86 11.01
CA GLU A 34 5.22 4.28 10.85
C GLU A 34 4.25 4.83 11.91
N LYS A 35 4.66 4.89 13.17
CA LYS A 35 3.82 5.43 14.25
C LYS A 35 3.49 6.91 14.03
N LEU A 36 4.46 7.71 13.61
CA LEU A 36 4.28 9.14 13.33
C LEU A 36 3.33 9.38 12.15
N CYS A 37 3.45 8.59 11.08
CA CYS A 37 2.50 8.63 9.95
C CYS A 37 1.08 8.24 10.40
N THR A 38 0.93 7.26 11.31
CA THR A 38 -0.38 6.86 11.85
C THR A 38 -1.06 8.02 12.60
N GLU A 39 -0.30 8.73 13.43
CA GLU A 39 -0.81 9.90 14.16
C GLU A 39 -1.18 11.05 13.20
N GLY A 40 -0.41 11.22 12.13
CA GLY A 40 -0.73 12.12 11.02
C GLY A 40 -2.07 11.77 10.36
N ILE A 41 -2.28 10.50 10.00
CA ILE A 41 -3.52 10.02 9.37
C ILE A 41 -4.73 10.25 10.29
N LEU A 42 -4.65 9.89 11.56
CA LEU A 42 -5.76 10.05 12.51
C LEU A 42 -6.19 11.52 12.64
N THR A 43 -5.22 12.41 12.63
CA THR A 43 -5.45 13.85 12.72
C THR A 43 -5.99 14.39 11.37
N ALA A 44 -5.50 13.90 10.23
CA ALA A 44 -5.94 14.31 8.89
C ALA A 44 -7.35 13.81 8.52
N GLU A 45 -7.71 12.59 8.93
CA GLU A 45 -9.06 12.05 8.78
C GLU A 45 -10.09 12.86 9.58
N SER A 46 -9.66 13.43 10.73
CA SER A 46 -10.50 14.37 11.47
C SER A 46 -10.66 15.73 10.78
N ALA A 47 -9.72 16.09 9.88
CA ALA A 47 -9.71 17.34 9.11
C ALA A 47 -10.25 17.22 7.68
N ASN A 48 -10.55 16.01 7.20
CA ASN A 48 -11.11 15.68 5.87
C ASN A 48 -10.17 15.96 4.66
N GLU A 49 -8.87 15.66 4.80
CA GLU A 49 -7.82 16.05 3.83
C GLU A 49 -7.31 14.86 3.00
N LYS A 50 -7.81 14.70 1.77
CA LYS A 50 -7.58 13.47 0.98
C LYS A 50 -6.13 13.27 0.49
N ALA A 51 -5.42 14.34 0.13
CA ALA A 51 -4.07 14.24 -0.44
C ALA A 51 -3.02 13.84 0.63
N ASP A 52 -3.05 14.50 1.77
CA ASP A 52 -2.11 14.25 2.87
C ASP A 52 -2.40 12.89 3.54
N VAL A 53 -3.69 12.54 3.71
CA VAL A 53 -4.09 11.18 4.13
C VAL A 53 -3.52 10.13 3.19
N ASN A 54 -3.55 10.34 1.87
CA ASN A 54 -3.01 9.39 0.90
C ASN A 54 -1.49 9.30 0.96
N PHE A 55 -0.79 10.44 1.11
CA PHE A 55 0.66 10.46 1.28
C PHE A 55 1.08 9.70 2.54
N PHE A 56 0.52 10.03 3.70
CA PHE A 56 0.86 9.38 4.98
C PHE A 56 0.43 7.90 5.01
N LYS A 57 -0.73 7.54 4.45
CA LYS A 57 -1.13 6.12 4.29
C LYS A 57 -0.17 5.37 3.40
N GLY A 58 0.30 6.01 2.34
CA GLY A 58 1.34 5.50 1.48
C GLY A 58 2.60 5.17 2.28
N VAL A 59 3.24 6.18 2.88
CA VAL A 59 4.46 6.00 3.70
C VAL A 59 4.25 4.95 4.80
N LEU A 60 3.12 4.99 5.51
CA LEU A 60 2.76 4.02 6.56
C LEU A 60 2.76 2.57 6.05
N ASN A 61 2.07 2.31 4.93
CA ASN A 61 1.96 0.97 4.36
C ASN A 61 3.34 0.37 4.02
N TYR A 62 4.33 1.20 3.68
CA TYR A 62 5.69 0.76 3.39
C TYR A 62 6.56 0.65 4.65
N CYS A 63 6.47 1.63 5.55
CA CYS A 63 7.24 1.65 6.80
C CYS A 63 6.85 0.52 7.76
N ALA A 64 5.65 -0.06 7.61
CA ALA A 64 5.10 -1.14 8.43
C ALA A 64 6.09 -2.27 8.71
N HIS A 65 6.79 -2.15 9.84
CA HIS A 65 7.82 -3.07 10.33
C HIS A 65 7.22 -3.85 11.50
N GLY A 66 6.51 -4.94 11.19
CA GLY A 66 5.95 -5.79 12.25
C GLY A 66 4.69 -6.53 11.86
N LYS A 67 3.98 -6.09 10.82
CA LYS A 67 3.15 -7.02 10.08
C LYS A 67 4.11 -7.92 9.30
N LYS A 68 4.04 -9.23 9.56
CA LYS A 68 4.64 -10.28 8.71
C LYS A 68 4.49 -9.84 7.26
N ASP A 69 5.50 -10.08 6.43
CA ASP A 69 5.33 -9.89 4.98
C ASP A 69 3.96 -10.44 4.61
N GLU A 70 3.12 -9.58 4.04
CA GLU A 70 1.72 -9.93 3.85
C GLU A 70 1.70 -10.99 2.76
N TYR A 71 1.55 -12.24 3.21
CA TYR A 71 1.50 -13.40 2.34
C TYR A 71 0.28 -13.24 1.45
N LEU A 72 0.53 -13.10 0.15
CA LEU A 72 -0.53 -12.91 -0.83
C LEU A 72 -1.08 -14.26 -1.27
N PHE A 73 -0.20 -15.13 -1.79
CA PHE A 73 -0.57 -16.47 -2.23
C PHE A 73 0.68 -17.33 -2.44
N CYS A 74 0.50 -18.65 -2.51
CA CYS A 74 1.55 -19.57 -2.90
C CYS A 74 1.50 -19.73 -4.41
N TRP A 75 2.62 -19.42 -5.07
CA TRP A 75 2.76 -19.60 -6.52
C TRP A 75 2.43 -21.04 -6.91
N ASP A 76 2.89 -22.02 -6.16
CA ASP A 76 2.72 -23.45 -6.49
C ASP A 76 1.28 -23.95 -6.34
N ASP A 77 0.42 -23.26 -5.59
CA ASP A 77 -1.01 -23.60 -5.48
C ASP A 77 -1.83 -23.21 -6.71
N VAL A 78 -1.29 -22.39 -7.62
CA VAL A 78 -1.99 -21.96 -8.84
C VAL A 78 -1.73 -22.98 -9.97
N PRO A 79 -2.74 -23.41 -10.76
CA PRO A 79 -4.16 -23.01 -10.70
C PRO A 79 -5.06 -23.89 -9.81
N GLU A 80 -4.58 -25.03 -9.31
CA GLU A 80 -5.40 -26.10 -8.73
C GLU A 80 -6.10 -25.73 -7.40
N ASN A 81 -5.47 -24.89 -6.56
CA ASN A 81 -5.96 -24.42 -5.26
C ASN A 81 -6.01 -22.87 -5.19
N ASN A 82 -6.69 -22.26 -6.17
CA ASN A 82 -6.61 -20.83 -6.43
C ASN A 82 -7.51 -19.92 -5.57
N LYS A 83 -8.24 -20.39 -4.54
CA LYS A 83 -9.16 -19.51 -3.79
C LYS A 83 -8.45 -18.30 -3.18
N VAL A 84 -7.27 -18.51 -2.59
CA VAL A 84 -6.43 -17.44 -2.05
C VAL A 84 -5.95 -16.51 -3.16
N PHE A 85 -5.56 -17.06 -4.31
CA PHE A 85 -5.12 -16.30 -5.49
C PHE A 85 -6.25 -15.47 -6.12
N ILE A 86 -7.46 -16.02 -6.23
CA ILE A 86 -8.65 -15.31 -6.73
C ILE A 86 -9.02 -14.18 -5.77
N ASN A 87 -9.02 -14.44 -4.45
CA ASN A 87 -9.26 -13.39 -3.47
C ASN A 87 -8.19 -12.29 -3.56
N PHE A 88 -6.92 -12.65 -3.71
CA PHE A 88 -5.85 -11.67 -3.95
C PHE A 88 -6.14 -10.80 -5.19
N LEU A 89 -6.53 -11.39 -6.32
CA LEU A 89 -6.84 -10.65 -7.54
C LEU A 89 -8.01 -9.67 -7.34
N LYS A 90 -9.06 -10.07 -6.61
CA LYS A 90 -10.24 -9.25 -6.34
C LYS A 90 -9.99 -8.19 -5.26
N ASP A 91 -9.43 -8.60 -4.13
CA ASP A 91 -9.34 -7.77 -2.94
C ASP A 91 -8.16 -6.80 -3.01
N GLU A 92 -6.97 -7.26 -3.44
CA GLU A 92 -5.76 -6.43 -3.52
C GLU A 92 -5.66 -5.68 -4.86
N LEU A 93 -5.94 -6.36 -5.98
CA LEU A 93 -5.75 -5.79 -7.32
C LEU A 93 -7.04 -5.21 -7.93
N LYS A 94 -8.20 -5.38 -7.28
CA LYS A 94 -9.52 -4.91 -7.76
C LYS A 94 -9.88 -5.44 -9.15
N ILE A 95 -9.48 -6.66 -9.45
CA ILE A 95 -9.73 -7.34 -10.72
C ILE A 95 -10.97 -8.22 -10.57
N ASP A 96 -12.15 -7.62 -10.57
CA ASP A 96 -13.40 -8.33 -10.28
C ASP A 96 -13.83 -9.30 -11.40
N TRP A 97 -13.37 -9.07 -12.63
CA TRP A 97 -13.74 -9.89 -13.80
C TRP A 97 -13.15 -11.31 -13.78
N VAL A 98 -12.22 -11.62 -12.86
CA VAL A 98 -11.66 -12.97 -12.71
C VAL A 98 -12.70 -13.98 -12.21
N GLU A 99 -13.77 -13.49 -11.60
CA GLU A 99 -14.90 -14.28 -11.12
C GLU A 99 -16.20 -13.46 -11.22
N MET A 100 -16.93 -13.69 -12.30
CA MET A 100 -18.12 -12.92 -12.65
C MET A 100 -19.39 -13.66 -12.23
N TYR A 101 -20.23 -13.02 -11.42
CA TYR A 101 -21.58 -13.52 -11.13
C TYR A 101 -22.42 -13.48 -12.41
N LEU A 102 -23.14 -14.56 -12.69
CA LEU A 102 -24.03 -14.67 -13.84
C LEU A 102 -25.49 -14.55 -13.42
N PHE A 103 -25.98 -15.50 -12.62
CA PHE A 103 -27.36 -15.53 -12.14
C PHE A 103 -27.51 -16.46 -10.92
N CYS A 104 -28.63 -16.33 -10.21
CA CYS A 104 -28.99 -17.23 -9.12
C CYS A 104 -29.67 -18.48 -9.70
N TRP A 105 -29.05 -19.64 -9.50
CA TRP A 105 -29.57 -20.92 -10.00
C TRP A 105 -30.96 -21.18 -9.43
N ASP A 106 -31.12 -21.03 -8.10
CA ASP A 106 -32.36 -21.37 -7.38
C ASP A 106 -33.55 -20.47 -7.73
N ASP A 107 -33.28 -19.27 -8.20
CA ASP A 107 -34.31 -18.32 -8.59
C ASP A 107 -34.91 -18.63 -9.97
N VAL A 108 -34.30 -19.51 -10.77
CA VAL A 108 -34.87 -19.98 -12.03
C VAL A 108 -35.92 -21.08 -11.76
N PRO A 109 -37.13 -21.05 -12.37
CA PRO A 109 -37.59 -20.14 -13.42
C PRO A 109 -38.33 -18.88 -12.92
N GLU A 110 -38.65 -18.79 -11.63
CA GLU A 110 -39.57 -17.77 -11.08
C GLU A 110 -39.06 -16.33 -11.22
N ASN A 111 -37.75 -16.12 -11.12
CA ASN A 111 -37.04 -14.85 -11.32
C ASN A 111 -35.90 -15.06 -12.32
N SER A 112 -36.23 -15.15 -13.62
CA SER A 112 -35.29 -15.55 -14.68
C SER A 112 -34.60 -14.40 -15.42
N THR A 113 -34.69 -13.14 -14.98
CA THR A 113 -34.15 -11.99 -15.74
C THR A 113 -32.64 -12.10 -15.97
N ASP A 114 -31.85 -12.29 -14.90
CA ASP A 114 -30.40 -12.47 -14.99
C ASP A 114 -30.04 -13.70 -15.82
N PHE A 115 -30.83 -14.77 -15.71
CA PHE A 115 -30.64 -16.00 -16.47
C PHE A 115 -30.86 -15.78 -17.97
N ILE A 116 -31.91 -15.05 -18.36
CA ILE A 116 -32.19 -14.69 -19.76
C ILE A 116 -31.09 -13.78 -20.31
N ASN A 117 -30.66 -12.78 -19.55
CA ASN A 117 -29.53 -11.90 -19.93
C ASN A 117 -28.25 -12.71 -20.12
N PHE A 118 -27.94 -13.65 -19.22
CA PHE A 118 -26.81 -14.57 -19.40
C PHE A 118 -26.91 -15.34 -20.72
N LEU A 119 -28.07 -15.93 -21.05
CA LEU A 119 -28.21 -16.69 -22.29
C LEU A 119 -28.08 -15.82 -23.55
N LYS A 120 -28.54 -14.57 -23.50
CA LYS A 120 -28.46 -13.61 -24.62
C LYS A 120 -27.09 -12.96 -24.75
N ASP A 121 -26.58 -12.42 -23.67
CA ASP A 121 -25.42 -11.54 -23.66
C ASP A 121 -24.11 -12.32 -23.58
N GLU A 122 -24.05 -13.38 -22.76
CA GLU A 122 -22.84 -14.19 -22.63
C GLU A 122 -22.77 -15.29 -23.68
N LEU A 123 -23.87 -16.05 -23.85
CA LEU A 123 -23.88 -17.19 -24.78
C LEU A 123 -24.28 -16.81 -26.21
N LYS A 124 -24.73 -15.57 -26.44
CA LYS A 124 -25.18 -15.08 -27.75
C LYS A 124 -26.27 -16.00 -28.38
N ILE A 125 -27.19 -16.48 -27.55
CA ILE A 125 -28.30 -17.33 -28.00
C ILE A 125 -29.43 -16.45 -28.54
N ASN A 126 -29.38 -16.18 -29.84
CA ASN A 126 -30.25 -15.22 -30.51
C ASN A 126 -31.73 -15.64 -30.64
N TRP A 127 -32.08 -16.90 -30.36
CA TRP A 127 -33.46 -17.40 -30.45
C TRP A 127 -34.26 -17.25 -29.15
N ILE A 128 -33.66 -16.70 -28.09
CA ILE A 128 -34.37 -16.45 -26.83
C ILE A 128 -35.09 -15.11 -26.92
N ASN A 129 -36.38 -15.12 -26.60
CA ASN A 129 -37.25 -13.95 -26.72
C ASN A 129 -37.56 -13.40 -25.31
N ASP A 130 -37.71 -12.08 -25.14
CA ASP A 130 -37.99 -11.43 -23.83
C ASP A 130 -39.40 -11.67 -23.27
N SER A 131 -40.18 -12.60 -23.83
CA SER A 131 -41.58 -12.76 -23.45
C SER A 131 -41.70 -13.36 -22.05
N SER A 132 -41.69 -12.47 -21.06
CA SER A 132 -42.35 -12.60 -19.76
C SER A 132 -43.87 -12.70 -19.96
N ALA A 133 -44.33 -13.70 -20.70
CA ALA A 133 -45.75 -13.93 -20.88
C ALA A 133 -46.22 -14.97 -19.84
N LEU A 134 -46.52 -14.46 -18.66
CA LEU A 134 -47.49 -15.06 -17.73
C LEU A 134 -48.91 -15.20 -18.35
N PHE A 135 -49.10 -14.83 -19.62
CA PHE A 135 -50.37 -14.85 -20.31
C PHE A 135 -50.30 -15.68 -21.60
N LYS A 136 -51.02 -16.80 -21.58
CA LYS A 136 -51.38 -17.61 -22.73
C LYS A 136 -52.19 -16.76 -23.70
N ASP A 137 -51.72 -16.64 -24.94
CA ASP A 137 -52.51 -16.68 -26.18
C ASP A 137 -51.74 -16.00 -27.32
N SER A 138 -50.66 -16.63 -27.79
CA SER A 138 -50.28 -16.51 -29.20
C SER A 138 -49.58 -17.77 -29.67
N LYS A 139 -49.87 -18.18 -30.91
CA LYS A 139 -49.28 -19.33 -31.62
C LYS A 139 -47.81 -19.09 -32.03
N ASP A 140 -47.07 -18.26 -31.29
CA ASP A 140 -45.71 -17.90 -31.62
C ASP A 140 -44.72 -18.51 -30.62
N ASN A 141 -43.61 -18.99 -31.18
CA ASN A 141 -42.42 -19.57 -30.55
C ASN A 141 -41.97 -18.80 -29.29
N ASN A 142 -42.56 -19.14 -28.14
CA ASN A 142 -42.23 -18.57 -26.84
C ASN A 142 -41.19 -19.43 -26.13
N THR A 143 -40.22 -18.76 -25.49
CA THR A 143 -39.19 -19.42 -24.69
C THR A 143 -39.80 -19.96 -23.40
N VAL A 144 -39.74 -21.27 -23.23
CA VAL A 144 -40.21 -21.97 -22.03
C VAL A 144 -39.01 -22.41 -21.21
N ILE A 145 -38.94 -21.94 -19.96
CA ILE A 145 -37.91 -22.32 -19.00
C ILE A 145 -38.56 -23.23 -17.96
N LYS A 146 -38.02 -24.42 -17.78
CA LYS A 146 -38.45 -25.38 -16.76
C LYS A 146 -37.29 -25.79 -15.89
N LYS A 147 -37.57 -26.04 -14.62
CA LYS A 147 -36.62 -26.64 -13.70
C LYS A 147 -37.21 -27.90 -13.11
N THR A 148 -36.37 -28.91 -12.95
CA THR A 148 -36.73 -30.20 -12.34
C THR A 148 -36.97 -30.05 -10.85
N ASP A 149 -37.86 -30.87 -10.28
CA ASP A 149 -38.26 -30.80 -8.86
C ASP A 149 -37.08 -31.00 -7.89
N ASN A 150 -36.07 -31.77 -8.30
CA ASN A 150 -34.84 -31.97 -7.53
C ASN A 150 -33.87 -30.78 -7.62
N ASN A 151 -34.24 -29.73 -8.36
CA ASN A 151 -33.48 -28.50 -8.57
C ASN A 151 -32.14 -28.72 -9.30
N GLU A 152 -31.95 -29.86 -9.96
CA GLU A 152 -30.65 -30.24 -10.56
C GLU A 152 -30.52 -29.86 -12.03
N THR A 153 -31.64 -29.79 -12.76
CA THR A 153 -31.66 -29.59 -14.20
C THR A 153 -32.59 -28.45 -14.58
N ILE A 154 -32.11 -27.54 -15.44
CA ILE A 154 -32.91 -26.50 -16.10
C ILE A 154 -32.97 -26.83 -17.59
N THR A 155 -34.17 -26.75 -18.18
CA THR A 155 -34.39 -26.93 -19.62
C THR A 155 -35.00 -25.65 -20.18
N VAL A 156 -34.42 -25.14 -21.28
CA VAL A 156 -34.96 -24.01 -22.03
C VAL A 156 -35.36 -24.51 -23.41
N THR A 157 -36.60 -24.27 -23.84
CA THR A 157 -37.09 -24.68 -25.17
C THR A 157 -37.74 -23.52 -25.87
N ASN A 158 -37.45 -23.35 -27.17
CA ASN A 158 -38.18 -22.43 -28.04
C ASN A 158 -38.37 -23.07 -29.43
N GLY A 159 -39.60 -23.44 -29.77
CA GLY A 159 -39.90 -24.20 -30.99
C GLY A 159 -39.11 -25.53 -31.04
N ASN A 160 -38.26 -25.70 -32.05
CA ASN A 160 -37.38 -26.88 -32.20
C ASN A 160 -36.03 -26.73 -31.46
N ASN A 161 -35.73 -25.57 -30.88
CA ASN A 161 -34.48 -25.35 -30.17
C ASN A 161 -34.62 -25.78 -28.71
N SER A 162 -33.58 -26.45 -28.19
CA SER A 162 -33.52 -26.84 -26.78
C SER A 162 -32.15 -26.54 -26.16
N LEU A 163 -32.15 -26.32 -24.86
CA LEU A 163 -30.97 -26.07 -24.05
C LEU A 163 -31.12 -26.88 -22.76
N LEU A 164 -30.05 -27.55 -22.35
CA LEU A 164 -30.04 -28.33 -21.12
C LEU A 164 -28.91 -27.88 -20.21
N LEU A 165 -29.24 -27.49 -18.99
CA LEU A 165 -28.29 -27.19 -17.94
C LEU A 165 -28.42 -28.24 -16.86
N ARG A 166 -27.30 -28.84 -16.46
CA ARG A 166 -27.22 -29.83 -15.38
C ARG A 166 -26.26 -29.31 -14.32
N SER A 167 -26.77 -29.12 -13.11
CA SER A 167 -25.94 -28.84 -11.94
C SER A 167 -25.40 -30.13 -11.34
N ASN A 168 -24.16 -30.08 -10.85
CA ASN A 168 -23.55 -31.14 -10.08
C ASN A 168 -23.09 -30.55 -8.74
N LYS A 169 -23.92 -30.74 -7.71
CA LYS A 169 -23.65 -30.21 -6.37
C LYS A 169 -22.36 -30.78 -5.76
N ALA A 170 -22.03 -32.05 -6.04
CA ALA A 170 -20.81 -32.69 -5.53
C ALA A 170 -19.54 -32.09 -6.15
N LYS A 171 -19.56 -31.81 -7.46
CA LYS A 171 -18.44 -31.18 -8.18
C LYS A 171 -18.46 -29.65 -8.13
N LYS A 172 -19.50 -29.04 -7.53
CA LYS A 172 -19.73 -27.59 -7.48
C LYS A 172 -19.61 -26.91 -8.84
N ASN A 173 -20.13 -27.55 -9.89
CA ASN A 173 -20.15 -27.00 -11.23
C ASN A 173 -21.53 -27.19 -11.88
N VAL A 174 -21.77 -26.43 -12.95
CA VAL A 174 -22.92 -26.58 -13.83
C VAL A 174 -22.41 -26.79 -15.24
N ARG A 175 -22.87 -27.87 -15.86
CA ARG A 175 -22.60 -28.19 -17.25
C ARG A 175 -23.78 -27.76 -18.09
N LEU A 176 -23.51 -26.93 -19.09
CA LEU A 176 -24.47 -26.47 -20.07
C LEU A 176 -24.23 -27.20 -21.40
N GLU A 177 -25.25 -27.86 -21.91
CA GLU A 177 -25.24 -28.58 -23.18
C GLU A 177 -26.19 -27.87 -24.15
N ILE A 178 -25.64 -27.30 -25.22
CA ILE A 178 -26.41 -26.62 -26.28
C ILE A 178 -26.66 -27.60 -27.42
N THR A 179 -27.90 -27.62 -27.95
CA THR A 179 -28.24 -28.40 -29.16
C THR A 179 -27.29 -27.98 -30.30
N GLY A 180 -26.39 -28.89 -30.70
CA GLY A 180 -25.24 -28.59 -31.57
C GLY A 180 -23.87 -28.97 -31.00
N GLY A 181 -23.81 -29.54 -29.79
CA GLY A 181 -22.63 -30.22 -29.24
C GLY A 181 -21.63 -29.35 -28.48
N LYS A 182 -21.91 -28.05 -28.32
CA LYS A 182 -21.09 -27.18 -27.48
C LYS A 182 -21.42 -27.42 -26.00
N ILE A 183 -20.38 -27.64 -25.21
CA ILE A 183 -20.47 -27.84 -23.76
C ILE A 183 -19.75 -26.67 -23.08
N TYR A 184 -20.42 -26.03 -22.13
CA TYR A 184 -19.83 -25.01 -21.28
C TYR A 184 -19.88 -25.47 -19.82
N GLU A 185 -18.86 -25.13 -19.04
CA GLU A 185 -18.81 -25.41 -17.60
C GLU A 185 -18.71 -24.11 -16.81
N TYR A 186 -19.55 -24.00 -15.79
CA TYR A 186 -19.64 -22.86 -14.88
C TYR A 186 -19.53 -23.31 -13.43
N ILE A 187 -19.17 -22.40 -12.54
CA ILE A 187 -18.99 -22.71 -11.12
C ILE A 187 -20.29 -22.47 -10.38
N LEU A 188 -20.62 -23.41 -9.48
CA LEU A 188 -21.79 -23.36 -8.61
C LEU A 188 -21.33 -23.02 -7.19
N LYS A 189 -21.86 -21.92 -6.63
CA LYS A 189 -21.57 -21.50 -5.25
C LYS A 189 -22.84 -21.34 -4.46
N GLU A 190 -22.80 -21.73 -3.19
CA GLU A 190 -23.89 -21.50 -2.26
C GLU A 190 -23.62 -20.20 -1.46
N GLU A 191 -24.53 -19.25 -1.56
CA GLU A 191 -24.46 -17.97 -0.86
C GLU A 191 -25.84 -17.61 -0.30
N ARG A 192 -25.91 -17.30 1.00
CA ARG A 192 -27.17 -16.96 1.69
C ARG A 192 -28.26 -18.01 1.44
N SER A 193 -27.88 -19.29 1.50
CA SER A 193 -28.75 -20.46 1.27
C SER A 193 -29.34 -20.55 -0.15
N LYS A 194 -28.78 -19.84 -1.13
CA LYS A 194 -29.12 -19.98 -2.54
C LYS A 194 -27.90 -20.36 -3.37
N LEU A 195 -28.11 -21.23 -4.35
CA LEU A 195 -27.11 -21.57 -5.35
C LEU A 195 -27.03 -20.49 -6.43
N LYS A 196 -25.80 -20.08 -6.75
CA LYS A 196 -25.47 -19.04 -7.72
C LYS A 196 -24.42 -19.54 -8.71
N ILE A 197 -24.47 -19.01 -9.93
CA ILE A 197 -23.60 -19.38 -11.04
C ILE A 197 -22.57 -18.28 -11.30
N TYR A 198 -21.31 -18.69 -11.48
CA TYR A 198 -20.20 -17.80 -11.79
C TYR A 198 -19.42 -18.30 -13.02
N LYS A 199 -18.88 -17.35 -13.79
CA LYS A 199 -17.90 -17.56 -14.84
C LYS A 199 -16.54 -17.11 -14.33
N ASN A 200 -15.56 -18.01 -14.32
CA ASN A 200 -14.19 -17.64 -13.95
C ASN A 200 -13.36 -17.36 -15.19
N ALA A 201 -12.41 -16.45 -15.05
CA ALA A 201 -11.31 -16.33 -15.99
C ALA A 201 -10.52 -17.65 -16.04
N VAL A 202 -9.99 -17.97 -17.21
CA VAL A 202 -9.12 -19.13 -17.39
C VAL A 202 -7.77 -18.82 -16.78
N ILE A 203 -7.41 -19.54 -15.72
CA ILE A 203 -6.10 -19.43 -15.05
C ILE A 203 -5.26 -20.63 -15.48
N SER A 204 -4.11 -20.37 -16.09
CA SER A 204 -3.19 -21.40 -16.58
C SER A 204 -1.74 -21.06 -16.27
N LYS A 205 -0.88 -22.06 -16.23
CA LYS A 205 0.58 -21.90 -16.13
C LYS A 205 1.26 -22.37 -17.40
N ASP A 206 2.42 -21.78 -17.69
CA ASP A 206 3.29 -22.35 -18.72
C ASP A 206 3.95 -23.66 -18.25
N ASN A 207 4.46 -24.43 -19.22
CA ASN A 207 5.11 -25.72 -18.97
C ASN A 207 6.32 -25.62 -18.01
N ASN A 208 6.91 -24.44 -17.88
CA ASN A 208 8.08 -24.22 -17.05
C ASN A 208 7.74 -23.70 -15.64
N ASN A 209 6.45 -23.53 -15.31
CA ASN A 209 5.97 -22.93 -14.05
C ASN A 209 6.63 -21.55 -13.77
N ARG A 210 6.88 -20.79 -14.84
CA ARG A 210 7.46 -19.43 -14.80
C ARG A 210 6.43 -18.34 -15.08
N THR A 211 5.30 -18.68 -15.68
CA THR A 211 4.23 -17.70 -15.93
C THR A 211 2.89 -18.23 -15.49
N ILE A 212 2.05 -17.33 -14.97
CA ILE A 212 0.62 -17.56 -14.76
C ILE A 212 -0.11 -16.61 -15.69
N ASN A 213 -0.97 -17.15 -16.56
CA ASN A 213 -1.83 -16.38 -17.45
C ASN A 213 -3.26 -16.44 -16.92
N ILE A 214 -3.92 -15.29 -16.83
CA ILE A 214 -5.33 -15.16 -16.49
C ILE A 214 -6.02 -14.47 -17.66
N ILE A 215 -6.91 -15.17 -18.33
CA ILE A 215 -7.52 -14.68 -19.57
C ILE A 215 -9.04 -14.82 -19.48
N ASN A 216 -9.74 -13.80 -19.95
CA ASN A 216 -11.17 -13.83 -20.27
C ASN A 216 -11.37 -13.24 -21.68
N ASP A 217 -12.60 -13.23 -22.18
CA ASP A 217 -12.97 -12.80 -23.54
C ASP A 217 -12.50 -11.37 -23.89
N SER A 218 -12.23 -10.52 -22.90
CA SER A 218 -11.85 -9.12 -23.10
C SER A 218 -10.56 -8.68 -22.39
N HIS A 219 -10.00 -9.51 -21.51
CA HIS A 219 -8.89 -9.09 -20.64
C HIS A 219 -7.83 -10.19 -20.54
N SER A 220 -6.58 -9.79 -20.39
CA SER A 220 -5.44 -10.70 -20.24
C SER A 220 -4.44 -10.16 -19.22
N LEU A 221 -4.07 -11.02 -18.27
CA LEU A 221 -3.07 -10.73 -17.25
C LEU A 221 -1.97 -11.78 -17.29
N VAL A 222 -0.74 -11.34 -17.12
CA VAL A 222 0.42 -12.23 -17.11
C VAL A 222 1.29 -11.95 -15.90
N PHE A 223 1.36 -12.93 -14.99
CA PHE A 223 2.40 -12.97 -13.96
C PHE A 223 3.65 -13.68 -14.51
N LYS A 224 4.83 -13.15 -14.23
CA LYS A 224 6.13 -13.70 -14.61
C LYS A 224 7.02 -13.86 -13.37
N LEU A 225 7.45 -15.08 -13.12
CA LEU A 225 8.35 -15.45 -12.05
C LEU A 225 9.80 -15.24 -12.46
N ASN A 226 10.55 -14.55 -11.61
CA ASN A 226 11.99 -14.40 -11.71
C ASN A 226 12.67 -14.96 -10.44
N LYS A 227 13.07 -16.24 -10.51
CA LYS A 227 13.71 -16.92 -9.38
C LYS A 227 15.07 -16.31 -9.00
N THR A 228 15.84 -15.81 -9.98
CA THR A 228 17.18 -15.24 -9.70
C THR A 228 17.09 -13.91 -8.98
N LYS A 229 16.13 -13.06 -9.36
CA LYS A 229 15.84 -11.80 -8.68
C LYS A 229 14.95 -11.95 -7.45
N LYS A 230 14.41 -13.15 -7.19
CA LYS A 230 13.41 -13.41 -6.16
C LYS A 230 12.20 -12.47 -6.26
N THR A 231 11.70 -12.27 -7.47
CA THR A 231 10.53 -11.44 -7.73
C THR A 231 9.51 -12.11 -8.63
N VAL A 232 8.30 -11.59 -8.59
CA VAL A 232 7.23 -11.86 -9.56
C VAL A 232 6.75 -10.51 -10.09
N THR A 233 6.54 -10.41 -11.40
CA THR A 233 5.93 -9.23 -12.00
C THR A 233 4.58 -9.58 -12.61
N LEU A 234 3.58 -8.74 -12.43
CA LEU A 234 2.31 -8.79 -13.14
C LEU A 234 2.30 -7.69 -14.20
N LYS A 235 1.89 -8.04 -15.42
CA LYS A 235 1.47 -7.07 -16.43
C LYS A 235 -0.02 -7.22 -16.70
N THR A 236 -0.72 -6.09 -16.66
CA THR A 236 -2.13 -5.98 -17.06
C THR A 236 -2.24 -5.57 -18.53
N ASP A 237 -3.46 -5.60 -19.05
CA ASP A 237 -3.83 -5.16 -20.40
C ASP A 237 -3.79 -3.64 -20.59
N ASP A 238 -3.98 -2.87 -19.52
CA ASP A 238 -3.81 -1.40 -19.49
C ASP A 238 -2.35 -0.95 -19.26
N ASP A 239 -1.38 -1.82 -19.58
CA ASP A 239 0.07 -1.62 -19.46
C ASP A 239 0.57 -1.29 -18.03
N LYS A 240 -0.26 -1.46 -17.00
CA LYS A 240 0.21 -1.38 -15.61
C LYS A 240 1.08 -2.59 -15.27
N SER A 241 2.11 -2.33 -14.48
CA SER A 241 3.03 -3.35 -13.99
C SER A 241 3.09 -3.32 -12.47
N TYR A 242 2.94 -4.50 -11.86
CA TYR A 242 3.05 -4.68 -10.42
C TYR A 242 4.22 -5.60 -10.11
N GLY A 243 4.96 -5.31 -9.04
CA GLY A 243 6.05 -6.13 -8.54
C GLY A 243 5.68 -6.79 -7.21
N PHE A 244 6.14 -8.02 -7.04
CA PHE A 244 5.94 -8.82 -5.84
C PHE A 244 7.23 -9.53 -5.47
N ILE A 245 7.40 -9.80 -4.19
CA ILE A 245 8.56 -10.52 -3.65
C ILE A 245 8.25 -12.01 -3.66
N LEU A 246 9.24 -12.80 -4.07
CA LEU A 246 9.24 -14.25 -3.98
C LEU A 246 10.06 -14.70 -2.77
N LYS A 247 9.46 -15.47 -1.86
CA LYS A 247 10.21 -16.19 -0.81
C LYS A 247 9.98 -17.68 -0.93
N GLU A 248 11.05 -18.43 -0.74
CA GLU A 248 10.99 -19.89 -0.69
C GLU A 248 10.95 -20.34 0.76
N GLU A 249 9.83 -20.93 1.16
CA GLU A 249 9.58 -21.37 2.53
C GLU A 249 8.95 -22.75 2.49
N ASN A 250 9.46 -23.69 3.30
CA ASN A 250 8.97 -25.07 3.33
C ASN A 250 8.96 -25.74 1.93
N ASN A 251 9.95 -25.44 1.08
CA ASN A 251 10.04 -25.88 -0.33
C ASN A 251 8.87 -25.43 -1.21
N ARG A 252 8.19 -24.33 -0.84
CA ARG A 252 7.12 -23.71 -1.63
C ARG A 252 7.47 -22.28 -1.97
N LEU A 253 7.04 -21.85 -3.14
CA LEU A 253 7.22 -20.49 -3.63
C LEU A 253 6.06 -19.61 -3.15
N ASN A 254 6.30 -18.77 -2.16
CA ASN A 254 5.33 -17.87 -1.57
C ASN A 254 5.52 -16.44 -2.09
N ILE A 255 4.41 -15.82 -2.50
CA ILE A 255 4.38 -14.47 -3.05
C ILE A 255 3.95 -13.49 -1.97
N TYR A 256 4.71 -12.43 -1.85
CA TYR A 256 4.55 -11.38 -0.86
C TYR A 256 4.45 -10.03 -1.56
N LYS A 257 3.74 -9.10 -0.92
CA LYS A 257 3.69 -7.72 -1.40
C LYS A 257 5.10 -7.12 -1.40
N GLU A 258 5.50 -6.52 -2.52
CA GLU A 258 6.77 -5.79 -2.58
C GLU A 258 6.66 -4.56 -1.69
N LYS A 259 7.46 -4.54 -0.62
CA LYS A 259 7.67 -3.32 0.15
C LYS A 259 8.69 -2.49 -0.61
N LYS A 260 8.23 -1.43 -1.29
CA LYS A 260 9.14 -0.40 -1.79
C LYS A 260 9.80 0.30 -0.61
N ASP A 261 11.03 0.77 -0.80
CA ASP A 261 11.68 1.63 0.19
C ASP A 261 10.79 2.86 0.43
N ALA A 262 10.65 3.31 1.68
CA ALA A 262 9.96 4.56 2.00
C ALA A 262 10.54 5.72 1.17
N ILE A 263 11.84 5.70 0.92
CA ILE A 263 12.54 6.62 0.03
C ILE A 263 12.01 6.54 -1.41
N GLU A 264 11.81 5.35 -1.97
CA GLU A 264 11.28 5.18 -3.33
C GLU A 264 9.83 5.66 -3.43
N PHE A 265 9.00 5.38 -2.43
CA PHE A 265 7.63 5.87 -2.40
C PHE A 265 7.57 7.40 -2.31
N ILE A 266 8.37 8.01 -1.42
CA ILE A 266 8.46 9.47 -1.31
C ILE A 266 8.97 10.08 -2.63
N LYS A 267 9.92 9.43 -3.31
CA LYS A 267 10.38 9.83 -4.65
C LYS A 267 9.28 9.72 -5.71
N GLU A 268 8.41 8.72 -5.66
CA GLU A 268 7.24 8.62 -6.55
C GLU A 268 6.22 9.74 -6.27
N ALA A 269 6.01 10.09 -5.00
CA ALA A 269 5.18 11.23 -4.62
C ALA A 269 5.73 12.55 -5.18
N ILE A 270 7.04 12.78 -5.03
CA ILE A 270 7.75 13.95 -5.60
C ILE A 270 7.64 13.98 -7.13
N LYS A 271 7.74 12.82 -7.82
CA LYS A 271 7.54 12.78 -9.28
C LYS A 271 6.12 13.17 -9.69
N THR A 272 5.14 12.92 -8.83
CA THR A 272 3.73 13.23 -9.09
C THR A 272 3.44 14.71 -8.80
N GLU A 273 4.02 15.24 -7.73
CA GLU A 273 3.91 16.64 -7.33
C GLU A 273 5.30 17.17 -6.93
N GLU A 274 5.99 17.78 -7.89
CA GLU A 274 7.38 18.23 -7.75
C GLU A 274 7.56 19.34 -6.69
N ASN A 275 6.51 20.10 -6.39
CA ASN A 275 6.54 21.15 -5.37
C ASN A 275 5.95 20.69 -4.03
N PHE A 276 5.87 19.39 -3.77
CA PHE A 276 5.34 18.88 -2.51
C PHE A 276 6.36 19.04 -1.38
N LEU A 277 6.32 20.21 -0.73
CA LEU A 277 7.23 20.66 0.33
C LEU A 277 7.57 19.55 1.35
N PHE A 278 6.56 18.86 1.88
CA PHE A 278 6.77 17.87 2.94
C PHE A 278 7.37 16.56 2.44
N ALA A 279 7.10 16.15 1.20
CA ALA A 279 7.76 14.99 0.63
C ALA A 279 9.28 15.23 0.52
N HIS A 280 9.68 16.43 0.07
CA HIS A 280 11.09 16.84 0.09
C HIS A 280 11.68 16.88 1.50
N TYR A 281 10.96 17.46 2.47
CA TYR A 281 11.46 17.56 3.84
C TYR A 281 11.66 16.18 4.48
N VAL A 282 10.66 15.30 4.39
CA VAL A 282 10.73 13.94 4.95
C VAL A 282 11.85 13.14 4.27
N LEU A 283 12.04 13.30 2.96
CA LEU A 283 13.13 12.64 2.24
C LEU A 283 14.51 13.14 2.72
N GLY A 284 14.70 14.46 2.82
CA GLY A 284 15.95 15.05 3.30
C GLY A 284 16.26 14.64 4.74
N PHE A 285 15.23 14.58 5.57
CA PHE A 285 15.34 14.13 6.96
C PHE A 285 15.77 12.66 7.07
N ILE A 286 15.16 11.76 6.29
CA ILE A 286 15.56 10.35 6.24
C ILE A 286 17.02 10.22 5.80
N TYR A 287 17.45 10.98 4.78
CA TYR A 287 18.84 10.97 4.35
C TYR A 287 19.81 11.43 5.44
N ASN A 288 19.45 12.45 6.22
CA ASN A 288 20.24 12.91 7.37
C ASN A 288 20.47 11.80 8.39
N GLU A 289 19.45 11.01 8.69
CA GLU A 289 19.56 9.89 9.65
C GLU A 289 20.32 8.69 9.09
N LEU A 290 20.23 8.49 7.77
CA LEU A 290 21.07 7.53 7.06
C LEU A 290 22.51 8.02 6.86
N ASN A 291 22.83 9.23 7.34
CA ASN A 291 24.11 9.92 7.19
C ASN A 291 24.48 10.24 5.73
N ASP A 292 23.51 10.23 4.81
CA ASP A 292 23.66 10.75 3.45
C ASP A 292 23.39 12.26 3.44
N TYR A 293 24.31 13.01 4.05
CA TYR A 293 24.13 14.44 4.28
C TYR A 293 24.07 15.26 2.98
N ASN A 294 24.69 14.78 1.90
CA ASN A 294 24.64 15.48 0.60
C ASN A 294 23.25 15.36 -0.02
N ALA A 295 22.67 14.15 -0.04
CA ALA A 295 21.29 13.98 -0.50
C ALA A 295 20.30 14.72 0.40
N ALA A 296 20.54 14.74 1.72
CA ALA A 296 19.75 15.54 2.66
C ALA A 296 19.75 17.03 2.30
N LYS A 297 20.95 17.59 2.05
CA LYS A 297 21.14 18.99 1.66
C LYS A 297 20.32 19.35 0.42
N GLU A 298 20.39 18.55 -0.64
CA GLU A 298 19.66 18.80 -1.90
C GLU A 298 18.14 18.86 -1.68
N GLU A 299 17.59 17.96 -0.87
CA GLU A 299 16.15 17.94 -0.62
C GLU A 299 15.69 19.09 0.30
N PHE A 300 16.53 19.52 1.24
CA PHE A 300 16.25 20.74 2.02
C PHE A 300 16.36 22.02 1.19
N GLU A 301 17.27 22.08 0.22
CA GLU A 301 17.36 23.19 -0.72
C GLU A 301 16.05 23.34 -1.51
N LYS A 302 15.48 22.23 -2.01
CA LYS A 302 14.15 22.25 -2.64
C LYS A 302 13.06 22.73 -1.69
N CYS A 303 13.10 22.33 -0.41
CA CYS A 303 12.14 22.81 0.58
C CYS A 303 12.19 24.34 0.71
N ILE A 304 13.40 24.91 0.76
CA ILE A 304 13.64 26.34 0.88
C ILE A 304 13.24 27.09 -0.41
N GLU A 305 13.41 26.46 -1.58
CA GLU A 305 12.94 27.00 -2.86
C GLU A 305 11.41 27.10 -2.90
N ILE A 306 10.71 26.07 -2.42
CA ILE A 306 9.24 26.00 -2.34
C ILE A 306 8.70 26.97 -1.28
N ASP A 307 9.26 26.94 -0.07
CA ASP A 307 8.92 27.85 1.03
C ASP A 307 10.18 28.43 1.71
N LYS A 308 10.48 29.69 1.37
CA LYS A 308 11.62 30.45 1.89
C LYS A 308 11.55 30.75 3.38
N ASN A 309 10.40 30.53 4.02
CA ASN A 309 10.21 30.74 5.45
C ASN A 309 10.21 29.43 6.24
N PHE A 310 10.50 28.30 5.58
CA PHE A 310 10.49 26.99 6.21
C PHE A 310 11.73 26.79 7.10
N ALA A 311 11.61 27.31 8.33
CA ALA A 311 12.67 27.34 9.35
C ALA A 311 13.33 25.96 9.60
N ASP A 312 12.52 24.91 9.48
CA ASP A 312 12.92 23.53 9.71
C ASP A 312 13.93 23.02 8.68
N ALA A 313 13.69 23.29 7.39
CA ALA A 313 14.65 22.93 6.36
C ALA A 313 15.99 23.66 6.55
N TYR A 314 15.98 24.95 6.94
CA TYR A 314 17.21 25.65 7.28
C TYR A 314 17.95 25.01 8.46
N PHE A 315 17.24 24.62 9.52
CA PHE A 315 17.87 23.99 10.68
C PHE A 315 18.51 22.64 10.33
N ASP A 316 17.75 21.75 9.70
CA ASP A 316 18.22 20.40 9.37
C ASP A 316 19.27 20.39 8.26
N MET A 317 19.23 21.37 7.35
CA MET A 317 20.33 21.65 6.41
C MET A 317 21.58 22.15 7.14
N GLY A 318 21.44 22.97 8.18
CA GLY A 318 22.55 23.36 9.06
C GLY A 318 23.23 22.16 9.72
N VAL A 319 22.44 21.19 10.19
CA VAL A 319 22.94 19.91 10.73
C VAL A 319 23.68 19.11 9.64
N ALA A 320 23.08 18.96 8.46
CA ALA A 320 23.69 18.26 7.32
C ALA A 320 25.04 18.89 6.94
N LEU A 321 25.07 20.21 6.76
CA LEU A 321 26.28 20.97 6.40
C LEU A 321 27.37 20.85 7.45
N LYS A 322 27.01 20.86 8.74
CA LYS A 322 27.96 20.66 9.84
C LYS A 322 28.61 19.28 9.74
N ASN A 323 27.83 18.23 9.47
CA ASN A 323 28.36 16.86 9.32
C ASN A 323 29.17 16.68 8.02
N ILE A 324 28.90 17.46 6.98
CA ILE A 324 29.74 17.54 5.75
C ILE A 324 31.05 18.31 6.02
N GLY A 325 31.14 19.06 7.14
CA GLY A 325 32.29 19.90 7.49
C GLY A 325 32.18 21.35 7.00
N ASN A 326 31.08 21.74 6.35
CA ASN A 326 30.83 23.13 5.98
C ASN A 326 30.27 23.93 7.16
N LEU A 327 31.14 24.25 8.11
CA LEU A 327 30.79 24.95 9.35
C LEU A 327 30.26 26.38 9.11
N THR A 328 30.79 27.08 8.11
CA THR A 328 30.32 28.45 7.76
C THR A 328 28.88 28.39 7.23
N GLY A 329 28.60 27.50 6.29
CA GLY A 329 27.25 27.28 5.76
C GLY A 329 26.29 26.79 6.84
N ALA A 330 26.76 25.95 7.76
CA ALA A 330 25.96 25.50 8.90
C ALA A 330 25.53 26.67 9.80
N ILE A 331 26.45 27.56 10.17
CA ILE A 331 26.12 28.77 10.97
C ILE A 331 25.12 29.66 10.25
N GLU A 332 25.29 29.88 8.94
CA GLU A 332 24.37 30.71 8.14
C GLU A 332 22.95 30.12 8.15
N ASN A 333 22.84 28.82 7.95
CA ASN A 333 21.56 28.11 7.96
C ASN A 333 20.93 28.09 9.36
N PHE A 334 21.70 27.89 10.42
CA PHE A 334 21.17 28.00 11.78
C PHE A 334 20.69 29.40 12.10
N LYS A 335 21.40 30.46 11.67
CA LYS A 335 20.93 31.85 11.84
C LYS A 335 19.62 32.10 11.09
N LYS A 336 19.51 31.58 9.86
CA LYS A 336 18.26 31.66 9.08
C LYS A 336 17.12 30.96 9.79
N SER A 337 17.35 29.75 10.30
CA SER A 337 16.34 29.02 11.09
C SER A 337 15.93 29.81 12.35
N LEU A 338 16.89 30.43 13.03
CA LEU A 338 16.66 31.25 14.23
C LEU A 338 15.77 32.47 13.93
N GLU A 339 16.02 33.19 12.84
CA GLU A 339 15.20 34.34 12.40
C GLU A 339 13.70 34.00 12.28
N PHE A 340 13.39 32.76 11.90
CA PHE A 340 12.02 32.27 11.75
C PHE A 340 11.48 31.60 13.03
N TYR A 341 12.32 30.88 13.76
CA TYR A 341 11.93 30.24 15.02
C TYR A 341 11.67 31.22 16.16
N GLU A 342 12.37 32.36 16.24
CA GLU A 342 12.11 33.36 17.28
C GLU A 342 10.66 33.86 17.26
N LYS A 343 9.98 33.75 16.11
CA LYS A 343 8.58 34.14 15.93
C LYS A 343 7.58 33.01 16.16
N THR A 344 8.05 31.75 16.21
CA THR A 344 7.16 30.57 16.04
C THR A 344 7.46 29.42 17.00
N ASN A 345 8.71 29.23 17.44
CA ASN A 345 9.14 28.11 18.30
C ASN A 345 10.40 28.47 19.13
N TYR A 346 10.18 28.92 20.37
CA TYR A 346 11.25 29.37 21.27
C TYR A 346 12.28 28.28 21.63
N ASN A 347 11.85 27.02 21.76
CA ASN A 347 12.77 25.92 22.11
C ASN A 347 13.77 25.65 20.98
N LYS A 348 13.30 25.63 19.73
CA LYS A 348 14.18 25.47 18.57
C LYS A 348 15.07 26.68 18.31
N ALA A 349 14.60 27.89 18.65
CA ALA A 349 15.43 29.08 18.63
C ALA A 349 16.63 28.94 19.60
N ILE A 350 16.40 28.43 20.81
CA ILE A 350 17.50 28.14 21.75
C ILE A 350 18.47 27.12 21.16
N GLU A 351 17.97 26.05 20.55
CA GLU A 351 18.80 24.99 19.96
C GLU A 351 19.64 25.51 18.79
N ALA A 352 19.04 26.28 17.88
CA ALA A 352 19.76 26.90 16.76
C ALA A 352 20.85 27.86 17.27
N ASN A 353 20.55 28.66 18.29
CA ASN A 353 21.53 29.56 18.90
C ASN A 353 22.67 28.77 19.58
N TRP A 354 22.35 27.67 20.26
CA TRP A 354 23.36 26.78 20.84
C TRP A 354 24.31 26.24 19.76
N TRP A 355 23.79 25.74 18.64
CA TRP A 355 24.61 25.27 17.52
C TRP A 355 25.52 26.37 16.96
N ILE A 356 25.01 27.59 16.80
CA ILE A 356 25.81 28.73 16.34
C ILE A 356 26.98 29.00 17.28
N GLN A 357 26.75 29.03 18.60
CA GLN A 357 27.81 29.31 19.58
C GLN A 357 28.83 28.17 19.66
N ASN A 358 28.36 26.92 19.58
CA ASN A 358 29.23 25.75 19.61
C ASN A 358 30.19 25.74 18.41
N ILE A 359 29.66 25.91 17.19
CA ILE A 359 30.48 25.93 15.96
C ILE A 359 31.45 27.12 15.96
N ARG A 360 31.03 28.30 16.47
CA ARG A 360 31.93 29.45 16.64
C ARG A 360 33.08 29.16 17.59
N SER A 361 32.79 28.56 18.74
CA SER A 361 33.82 28.17 19.70
C SER A 361 34.81 27.17 19.12
N LEU A 362 34.39 26.31 18.19
CA LEU A 362 35.29 25.39 17.48
C LEU A 362 36.21 26.17 16.53
N LYS A 363 35.65 27.11 15.77
CA LYS A 363 36.41 27.97 14.85
C LYS A 363 37.43 28.87 15.57
N ASP A 364 37.09 29.35 16.76
CA ASP A 364 38.01 30.17 17.58
C ASP A 364 39.15 29.32 18.17
N LYS A 365 38.89 28.04 18.50
CA LYS A 365 39.91 27.08 18.97
C LYS A 365 40.79 26.49 17.86
N GLU A 366 40.35 26.50 16.60
CA GLU A 366 41.16 26.13 15.43
C GLU A 366 42.39 27.04 15.21
N THR A 367 42.50 28.17 15.92
CA THR A 367 43.74 28.97 15.96
C THR A 367 44.86 28.33 16.81
N GLY A 368 44.62 27.20 17.47
CA GLY A 368 45.64 26.45 18.20
C GLY A 368 45.32 24.97 18.44
N ARG A 369 45.94 24.09 17.65
CA ARG A 369 46.02 22.60 17.69
C ARG A 369 44.99 21.82 16.85
N SER A 370 45.49 20.71 16.31
CA SER A 370 45.02 19.96 15.14
C SER A 370 43.59 19.44 15.25
N ALA A 371 42.80 19.75 14.21
CA ALA A 371 41.38 19.46 14.05
C ALA A 371 40.95 18.00 14.26
N GLU A 372 41.88 17.03 14.18
CA GLU A 372 41.58 15.60 14.28
C GLU A 372 41.36 15.11 15.72
N GLU A 373 42.01 15.70 16.72
CA GLU A 373 41.83 15.31 18.14
C GLU A 373 40.52 15.88 18.73
N ASN A 374 40.10 17.06 18.26
CA ASN A 374 38.90 17.74 18.74
C ASN A 374 37.61 17.12 18.22
N VAL A 375 37.61 16.60 16.98
CA VAL A 375 36.44 15.86 16.43
C VAL A 375 36.18 14.59 17.24
N ILE A 376 37.23 13.93 17.74
CA ILE A 376 37.11 12.76 18.60
C ILE A 376 36.56 13.16 19.97
N GLU A 377 37.03 14.24 20.60
CA GLU A 377 36.44 14.72 21.87
C GLU A 377 34.96 15.10 21.75
N ILE A 378 34.55 15.72 20.64
CA ILE A 378 33.15 16.10 20.38
C ILE A 378 32.27 14.87 20.17
N ILE A 379 32.76 13.88 19.41
CA ILE A 379 32.07 12.59 19.24
C ILE A 379 32.01 11.86 20.58
N VAL A 380 33.07 11.93 21.40
CA VAL A 380 33.12 11.31 22.73
C VAL A 380 32.17 12.00 23.71
N GLU A 381 32.01 13.32 23.67
CA GLU A 381 31.04 14.06 24.50
C GLU A 381 29.59 13.83 24.04
N ASP A 382 29.29 13.81 22.72
CA ASP A 382 27.97 13.43 22.20
C ASP A 382 27.63 11.97 22.55
N LEU A 383 28.61 11.06 22.45
CA LEU A 383 28.44 9.67 22.90
C LEU A 383 28.30 9.55 24.42
N ARG A 384 28.97 10.40 25.21
CA ARG A 384 28.88 10.42 26.68
C ARG A 384 27.52 10.95 27.14
N ASP A 385 26.98 11.97 26.48
CA ASP A 385 25.66 12.53 26.76
C ASP A 385 24.53 11.60 26.28
N ARG A 386 24.68 10.95 25.11
CA ARG A 386 23.79 9.86 24.68
C ARG A 386 23.85 8.66 25.64
N LYS A 387 25.04 8.31 26.14
CA LYS A 387 25.23 7.23 27.13
C LYS A 387 24.60 7.61 28.48
N GLU A 388 24.71 8.84 28.95
CA GLU A 388 24.06 9.29 30.19
C GLU A 388 22.53 9.30 30.07
N ARG A 389 21.98 9.73 28.93
CA ARG A 389 20.54 9.65 28.66
C ARG A 389 20.05 8.19 28.56
N LEU A 390 20.84 7.31 27.94
CA LEU A 390 20.57 5.86 27.89
C LEU A 390 20.68 5.21 29.28
N PHE A 391 21.65 5.62 30.11
CA PHE A 391 21.80 5.14 31.49
C PHE A 391 20.68 5.63 32.42
N ARG A 392 20.21 6.88 32.27
CA ARG A 392 19.06 7.41 33.01
C ARG A 392 17.77 6.64 32.63
N TYR A 393 17.60 6.35 31.35
CA TYR A 393 16.50 5.54 30.83
C TYR A 393 16.54 4.06 31.30
N ILE A 394 17.73 3.46 31.37
CA ILE A 394 17.93 2.10 31.89
C ILE A 394 17.71 2.07 33.41
N ASN A 395 18.20 3.05 34.17
CA ASN A 395 18.03 3.13 35.62
C ASN A 395 16.57 3.44 36.05
N GLU A 396 15.83 4.24 35.28
CA GLU A 396 14.37 4.43 35.50
C GLU A 396 13.57 3.13 35.25
N LYS A 397 14.07 2.23 34.40
CA LYS A 397 13.44 0.93 34.12
C LYS A 397 13.92 -0.20 35.05
N GLU A 398 15.11 -0.12 35.63
CA GLU A 398 15.57 -1.05 36.67
C GLU A 398 14.80 -0.91 38.00
N GLY A 399 14.17 0.25 38.26
CA GLY A 399 13.26 0.43 39.39
C GLY A 399 12.03 -0.47 39.38
N LYS A 400 11.64 -1.03 38.21
CA LYS A 400 10.56 -2.02 38.09
C LYS A 400 11.02 -3.48 38.12
N PHE A 401 12.33 -3.76 38.12
CA PHE A 401 12.86 -5.12 38.23
C PHE A 401 13.41 -5.48 39.63
N LYS A 402 13.70 -4.50 40.50
CA LYS A 402 14.13 -4.77 41.89
C LYS A 402 13.00 -5.05 42.90
N ASN A 403 11.74 -4.76 42.58
CA ASN A 403 10.60 -5.12 43.45
C ASN A 403 9.92 -6.46 43.11
N LEU A 404 10.31 -7.15 42.03
CA LEU A 404 9.83 -8.51 41.76
C LEU A 404 10.72 -9.62 42.37
N PHE A 405 11.87 -9.28 42.95
CA PHE A 405 12.80 -10.24 43.57
C PHE A 405 12.87 -10.17 45.11
N LEU A 406 12.09 -9.29 45.77
CA LEU A 406 12.02 -9.19 47.23
C LEU A 406 10.64 -9.55 47.85
N GLN A 407 9.63 -9.91 47.04
CA GLN A 407 8.39 -10.56 47.52
C GLN A 407 8.33 -12.07 47.19
N LYS A 408 9.48 -12.69 46.87
CA LYS A 408 9.68 -14.16 46.95
C LYS A 408 10.70 -14.56 48.03
N ARG A 409 10.93 -13.68 49.01
CA ARG A 409 11.56 -13.99 50.29
C ARG A 409 10.83 -13.29 51.45
N GLN A 410 9.54 -13.63 51.58
CA GLN A 410 8.83 -13.88 52.84
C GLN A 410 7.56 -14.64 52.54
#